data_AF-A0A0R3PSY7-F1
#
_entry.id   AF-A0A0R3PSY7-F1
#
_cell.length_a   1.000
_cell.length_b   1.000
_cell.length_c   1.000
_cell.angle_alpha   90.00
_cell.angle_beta   90.00
_cell.angle_gamma   90.00
#
_symmetry.space_group_name_H-M   'P 1'
#
loop_
_entity.id
_entity.type
_entity.pdbx_description
1 polymer ?
#
loop_
_entity_poly.entity_id
_entity_poly.type
_entity_poly.pdbx_seq_one_letter_code
_entity_poly.pdbx_strand_id
1 'polypeptide(L)'
;MKKVFVAGPRDLKILQVYSIWEGSPSVEIVNEVDIQCVFIRRRRMLNKLPLQAHFYPMPASAYIEDTSTRLSLLGAQALGVASLKPGELEVMLDRRLNQDDGRGLDQSVLDNHRTLSRFRLLIEPLSFDKDSVNERVGFYSMVGLAQSMEVHYPVIRMLSKGNLK
;
A
#
# COMPACT_ATOMS: atom_id res chain seq x y z
N MET A 1 17.31 -23.40 -4.02
CA MET A 1 18.27 -22.28 -4.25
C MET A 1 17.95 -21.13 -3.31
N LYS A 2 18.98 -20.37 -2.89
CA LYS A 2 19.09 -19.61 -1.62
C LYS A 2 17.88 -18.76 -1.20
N LYS A 3 17.36 -19.03 0.01
CA LYS A 3 16.44 -18.15 0.76
C LYS A 3 17.24 -16.97 1.33
N VAL A 4 16.73 -15.75 1.17
CA VAL A 4 17.26 -14.55 1.83
C VAL A 4 16.37 -14.26 3.03
N PHE A 5 16.96 -14.25 4.22
CA PHE A 5 16.28 -13.90 5.46
C PHE A 5 16.50 -12.41 5.75
N VAL A 6 15.43 -11.66 5.97
CA VAL A 6 15.52 -10.31 6.55
C VAL A 6 15.38 -10.46 8.06
N ALA A 7 16.50 -10.34 8.78
CA ALA A 7 16.51 -10.36 10.24
C ALA A 7 16.02 -9.01 10.77
N GLY A 8 14.78 -8.97 11.26
CA GLY A 8 14.27 -7.90 12.11
C GLY A 8 14.79 -8.03 13.56
N PRO A 9 14.75 -6.94 14.35
CA PRO A 9 15.24 -6.92 15.74
C PRO A 9 14.52 -7.96 16.63
N ARG A 10 15.21 -8.36 17.72
CA ARG A 10 14.89 -9.53 18.58
C ARG A 10 13.46 -9.59 19.15
N ASP A 11 12.73 -8.47 19.16
CA ASP A 11 11.44 -8.35 19.85
C ASP A 11 10.22 -8.35 18.91
N LEU A 12 10.40 -8.54 17.59
CA LEU A 12 9.28 -8.65 16.65
C LEU A 12 8.77 -10.11 16.60
N LYS A 13 7.75 -10.42 17.41
CA LYS A 13 6.95 -11.63 17.21
C LYS A 13 6.07 -11.44 15.97
N ILE A 14 6.51 -11.98 14.83
CA ILE A 14 5.63 -12.23 13.69
C ILE A 14 4.68 -13.35 14.11
N LEU A 15 3.46 -12.99 14.52
CA LEU A 15 2.50 -13.96 15.08
C LEU A 15 1.72 -14.76 14.03
N GLN A 16 1.71 -14.37 12.75
CA GLN A 16 1.23 -15.24 11.68
C GLN A 16 1.57 -14.65 10.32
N VAL A 17 2.08 -15.51 9.43
CA VAL A 17 2.17 -15.25 7.99
C VAL A 17 0.99 -15.99 7.39
N TYR A 18 0.01 -15.25 6.87
CA TYR A 18 -1.06 -15.83 6.06
C TYR A 18 -0.64 -15.72 4.59
N SER A 19 -0.21 -16.81 4.00
CA SER A 19 -0.18 -16.98 2.55
C SER A 19 -1.55 -17.52 2.12
N ILE A 20 -2.31 -16.74 1.38
CA ILE A 20 -3.58 -17.21 0.80
C ILE A 20 -3.23 -18.15 -0.36
N TRP A 21 -3.94 -19.28 -0.41
CA TRP A 21 -3.67 -20.42 -1.30
C TRP A 21 -3.97 -20.08 -2.77
N GLU A 22 -3.10 -20.53 -3.67
CA GLU A 22 -3.28 -20.44 -5.13
C GLU A 22 -4.25 -21.54 -5.58
N GLY A 23 -5.51 -21.20 -5.89
CA GLY A 23 -6.49 -22.20 -6.37
C GLY A 23 -7.99 -21.84 -6.36
N SER A 24 -8.39 -20.62 -6.00
CA SER A 24 -9.82 -20.23 -6.04
C SER A 24 -10.34 -20.07 -7.47
N PRO A 25 -11.58 -20.53 -7.79
CA PRO A 25 -12.16 -20.38 -9.12
C PRO A 25 -12.27 -18.87 -9.40
N SER A 26 -11.54 -18.43 -10.42
CA SER A 26 -11.33 -17.03 -10.84
C SER A 26 -12.24 -16.01 -10.13
N VAL A 27 -11.68 -15.27 -9.19
CA VAL A 27 -12.30 -14.08 -8.60
C VAL A 27 -11.69 -12.87 -9.30
N GLU A 28 -12.54 -12.01 -9.87
CA GLU A 28 -12.11 -10.73 -10.42
C GLU A 28 -11.75 -9.81 -9.24
N ILE A 29 -10.48 -9.80 -8.86
CA ILE A 29 -9.97 -8.91 -7.81
C ILE A 29 -9.76 -7.55 -8.43
N VAL A 30 -10.33 -6.55 -7.77
CA VAL A 30 -10.30 -5.19 -8.27
C VAL A 30 -9.37 -4.34 -7.43
N ASN A 31 -8.47 -3.64 -8.12
CA ASN A 31 -7.43 -2.84 -7.49
C ASN A 31 -7.92 -1.42 -7.35
N GLU A 32 -7.86 -0.88 -6.15
CA GLU A 32 -8.32 0.46 -5.86
C GLU A 32 -7.17 1.29 -5.28
N VAL A 33 -6.83 2.37 -5.97
CA VAL A 33 -5.68 3.21 -5.62
C VAL A 33 -6.16 4.63 -5.36
N ASP A 34 -5.76 5.17 -4.22
CA ASP A 34 -6.09 6.54 -3.83
C ASP A 34 -5.45 7.53 -4.81
N ILE A 35 -6.22 8.47 -5.36
CA ILE A 35 -5.71 9.54 -6.23
C ILE A 35 -5.84 10.92 -5.56
N GLN A 36 -6.71 11.02 -4.56
CA GLN A 36 -7.00 12.20 -3.74
C GLN A 36 -7.54 11.67 -2.42
N CYS A 37 -7.05 12.11 -1.26
CA CYS A 37 -7.33 11.60 0.10
C CYS A 37 -8.79 11.20 0.46
N VAL A 38 -9.78 11.52 -0.37
CA VAL A 38 -11.21 11.23 -0.21
C VAL A 38 -11.73 10.19 -1.22
N PHE A 39 -11.20 10.14 -2.45
CA PHE A 39 -11.71 9.31 -3.54
C PHE A 39 -10.66 8.31 -4.03
N ILE A 40 -11.02 7.03 -3.99
CA ILE A 40 -10.13 5.95 -4.41
C ILE A 40 -10.57 5.48 -5.77
N ARG A 41 -9.69 5.50 -6.76
CA ARG A 41 -10.06 5.14 -8.13
C ARG A 41 -9.75 3.68 -8.40
N ARG A 42 -10.73 3.02 -8.99
CA ARG A 42 -10.62 1.67 -9.52
C ARG A 42 -9.63 1.60 -10.69
N ARG A 43 -8.67 0.68 -10.56
CA ARG A 43 -7.62 0.35 -11.51
C ARG A 43 -7.77 -1.11 -11.94
N ARG A 44 -7.53 -1.37 -13.22
CA ARG A 44 -7.59 -2.71 -13.81
C ARG A 44 -6.31 -2.97 -14.58
N MET A 45 -5.75 -4.17 -14.42
CA MET A 45 -4.62 -4.62 -15.22
C MET A 45 -5.09 -4.81 -16.68
N LEU A 46 -4.25 -4.37 -17.62
CA LEU A 46 -4.54 -4.46 -19.05
C LEU A 46 -3.34 -5.11 -19.72
N ASN A 47 -3.48 -6.36 -20.17
CA ASN A 47 -2.39 -7.15 -20.76
C ASN A 47 -1.70 -6.50 -21.97
N LYS A 48 -2.34 -5.51 -22.60
CA LYS A 48 -1.77 -4.73 -23.71
C LYS A 48 -0.73 -3.70 -23.26
N LEU A 49 -0.63 -3.40 -21.97
CA LEU A 49 0.27 -2.39 -21.42
C LEU A 49 1.49 -3.08 -20.79
N PRO A 50 2.65 -2.42 -20.78
CA PRO A 50 3.84 -2.95 -20.12
C PRO A 50 3.71 -2.84 -18.60
N LEU A 51 4.52 -3.62 -17.87
CA LEU A 51 4.47 -3.71 -16.41
C LEU A 51 4.51 -2.36 -15.69
N GLN A 52 5.41 -1.45 -16.11
CA GLN A 52 5.55 -0.13 -15.50
C GLN A 52 4.31 0.76 -15.65
N ALA A 53 3.42 0.48 -16.61
CA ALA A 53 2.17 1.23 -16.78
C ALA A 53 1.08 0.84 -15.77
N HIS A 54 1.32 -0.22 -14.98
CA HIS A 54 0.44 -0.68 -13.91
C HIS A 54 0.86 -0.20 -12.52
N PHE A 55 1.96 0.56 -12.43
CA PHE A 55 2.30 1.27 -11.21
C PHE A 55 1.53 2.60 -11.15
N TYR A 56 0.83 2.80 -10.04
CA TYR A 56 0.03 3.98 -9.75
C TYR A 56 0.57 4.68 -8.51
N PRO A 57 0.36 6.01 -8.38
CA PRO A 57 0.70 6.71 -7.15
C PRO A 57 -0.22 6.25 -6.02
N MET A 58 0.35 5.92 -4.86
CA MET A 58 -0.30 5.64 -3.59
C MET A 58 0.02 6.79 -2.63
N PRO A 59 -0.75 7.89 -2.63
CA PRO A 59 -0.48 9.04 -1.79
C PRO A 59 -0.73 8.77 -0.30
N ALA A 60 -1.79 8.01 0.02
CA ALA A 60 -2.23 7.74 1.39
C ALA A 60 -2.61 6.27 1.59
N SER A 61 -3.28 5.64 0.63
CA SER A 61 -3.59 4.22 0.71
C SER A 61 -3.81 3.55 -0.64
N ALA A 62 -3.87 2.23 -0.61
CA ALA A 62 -4.42 1.39 -1.66
C ALA A 62 -5.12 0.20 -1.03
N TYR A 63 -6.10 -0.39 -1.72
CA TYR A 63 -6.70 -1.64 -1.29
C TYR A 63 -7.03 -2.55 -2.47
N ILE A 64 -7.20 -3.81 -2.11
CA ILE A 64 -7.78 -4.84 -2.96
C ILE A 64 -8.96 -5.44 -2.22
N GLU A 65 -9.96 -5.86 -2.97
CA GLU A 65 -11.15 -6.47 -2.39
C GLU A 65 -11.66 -7.64 -3.24
N ASP A 66 -12.30 -8.57 -2.54
CA ASP A 66 -13.14 -9.60 -3.11
C ASP A 66 -14.60 -9.38 -2.67
N THR A 67 -15.45 -10.38 -2.89
CA THR A 67 -16.89 -10.31 -2.54
C THR A 67 -17.16 -10.27 -1.04
N SER A 68 -16.19 -10.60 -0.21
CA SER A 68 -16.34 -10.87 1.22
C SER A 68 -15.36 -10.11 2.12
N THR A 69 -14.24 -9.66 1.57
CA THR A 69 -13.09 -9.18 2.33
C THR A 69 -12.37 -8.07 1.57
N ARG A 70 -11.98 -7.03 2.29
CA ARG A 70 -11.11 -5.94 1.82
C ARG A 70 -9.77 -6.01 2.56
N LEU A 71 -8.68 -5.92 1.80
CA LEU A 71 -7.32 -5.73 2.31
C LEU A 71 -6.85 -4.32 1.95
N SER A 72 -6.77 -3.45 2.95
CA SER A 72 -6.31 -2.07 2.80
C SER A 72 -4.91 -1.88 3.36
N LEU A 73 -4.06 -1.22 2.58
CA LEU A 73 -2.73 -0.78 2.97
C LEU A 73 -2.71 0.74 3.07
N LEU A 74 -2.50 1.24 4.28
CA LEU A 74 -2.44 2.67 4.59
C LEU A 74 -0.96 3.06 4.78
N GLY A 75 -0.48 4.05 4.04
CA GLY A 75 0.89 4.57 4.11
C GLY A 75 0.93 5.98 4.69
N ALA A 76 2.03 6.32 5.38
CA ALA A 76 2.29 7.67 5.86
C ALA A 76 2.99 8.56 4.80
N GLN A 77 3.35 7.98 3.67
CA GLN A 77 4.19 8.57 2.63
C GLN A 77 3.70 8.12 1.26
N ALA A 78 3.81 9.03 0.29
CA ALA A 78 3.45 8.74 -1.08
C ALA A 78 4.47 7.79 -1.74
N LEU A 79 4.00 6.65 -2.24
CA LEU A 79 4.84 5.65 -2.90
C LEU A 79 4.18 5.13 -4.19
N GLY A 80 4.91 4.37 -4.99
CA GLY A 80 4.33 3.66 -6.13
C GLY A 80 3.69 2.34 -5.66
N VAL A 81 2.45 2.07 -6.06
CA VAL A 81 1.76 0.81 -5.79
C VAL A 81 1.34 0.12 -7.08
N ALA A 82 1.35 -1.20 -7.08
CA ALA A 82 0.78 -2.00 -8.15
C ALA A 82 0.10 -3.23 -7.56
N SER A 83 -0.76 -3.84 -8.35
CA SER A 83 -1.21 -5.20 -8.13
C SER A 83 -1.09 -5.90 -9.49
N LEU A 84 0.01 -6.65 -9.62
CA LEU A 84 0.41 -7.29 -10.87
C LEU A 84 -0.25 -8.65 -11.05
N LYS A 85 -0.72 -9.26 -9.96
CA LYS A 85 -1.54 -10.47 -9.97
C LYS A 85 -2.73 -10.33 -9.02
N PRO A 86 -3.83 -11.05 -9.29
CA PRO A 86 -4.97 -11.09 -8.38
C PRO A 86 -4.53 -11.52 -6.97
N GLY A 87 -4.91 -10.73 -5.96
CA GLY A 87 -4.61 -11.03 -4.55
C GLY A 87 -3.25 -10.52 -4.07
N GLU A 88 -2.43 -9.96 -4.96
CA GLU A 88 -1.16 -9.34 -4.61
C GLU A 88 -1.31 -7.81 -4.57
N LEU A 89 -0.65 -7.17 -3.59
CA LEU A 89 -0.49 -5.72 -3.51
C LEU A 89 0.99 -5.42 -3.24
N GLU A 90 1.62 -4.69 -4.15
CA GLU A 90 3.05 -4.41 -4.15
C GLU A 90 3.30 -2.91 -4.02
N VAL A 91 4.21 -2.51 -3.13
CA VAL A 91 4.60 -1.10 -2.94
C VAL A 91 6.11 -0.94 -3.14
N MET A 92 6.48 0.05 -3.95
CA MET A 92 7.87 0.45 -4.15
C MET A 92 8.35 1.22 -2.92
N LEU A 93 9.37 0.71 -2.23
CA LEU A 93 9.90 1.36 -1.01
C LEU A 93 10.97 2.40 -1.32
N ASP A 94 11.88 2.08 -2.23
CA ASP A 94 12.97 2.96 -2.67
C ASP A 94 13.49 2.48 -4.03
N ARG A 95 14.23 3.33 -4.76
CA ARG A 95 14.88 2.99 -6.02
C ARG A 95 16.30 3.54 -6.07
N ARG A 96 17.22 2.72 -6.56
CA ARG A 96 18.59 3.13 -6.88
C ARG A 96 18.83 2.86 -8.36
N LEU A 97 19.24 3.87 -9.11
CA LEU A 97 19.51 3.76 -10.54
C LEU A 97 20.89 4.32 -10.84
N ASN A 98 21.66 3.60 -11.64
CA ASN A 98 23.02 3.95 -12.05
C ASN A 98 23.09 4.65 -13.41
N GLN A 99 21.92 5.02 -13.97
CA GLN A 99 21.80 5.68 -15.27
C GLN A 99 20.79 6.81 -15.15
N ASP A 100 21.04 7.88 -15.91
CA ASP A 100 20.09 8.97 -16.15
C ASP A 100 18.99 8.52 -17.13
N ASP A 101 17.80 9.12 -17.05
CA ASP A 101 16.65 8.77 -17.87
C ASP A 101 16.44 9.70 -19.09
N GLY A 102 17.36 10.63 -19.33
CA GLY A 102 17.35 11.55 -20.47
C GLY A 102 16.28 12.63 -20.38
N ARG A 103 15.76 12.91 -19.17
CA ARG A 103 14.70 13.92 -18.95
C ARG A 103 15.21 15.24 -18.37
N GLY A 104 16.51 15.47 -18.41
CA GLY A 104 17.14 16.76 -18.06
C GLY A 104 17.61 16.89 -16.61
N LEU A 105 17.64 15.79 -15.84
CA LEU A 105 18.27 15.76 -14.53
C LEU A 105 19.79 15.54 -14.63
N ASP A 106 20.23 14.83 -15.69
CA ASP A 106 21.64 14.55 -16.02
C ASP A 106 22.43 13.89 -14.88
N GLN A 107 21.76 13.10 -14.04
CA GLN A 107 22.39 12.34 -12.96
C GLN A 107 21.63 11.07 -12.61
N SER A 108 22.36 10.12 -12.05
CA SER A 108 21.86 8.85 -11.53
C SER A 108 21.29 9.01 -10.11
N VAL A 109 20.39 8.12 -9.69
CA VAL A 109 19.85 8.08 -8.33
C VAL A 109 20.69 7.13 -7.47
N LEU A 110 21.72 7.66 -6.81
CA LEU A 110 22.73 6.89 -6.05
C LEU A 110 22.92 7.37 -4.60
N ASP A 111 22.10 8.30 -4.14
CA ASP A 111 22.16 8.98 -2.85
C ASP A 111 21.11 8.45 -1.85
N ASN A 112 20.73 7.18 -1.95
CA ASN A 112 19.77 6.55 -1.05
C ASN A 112 20.22 6.63 0.40
N HIS A 113 19.34 7.13 1.26
CA HIS A 113 19.50 7.06 2.71
C HIS A 113 18.46 6.11 3.31
N ARG A 114 18.79 5.55 4.48
CA ARG A 114 17.86 4.67 5.20
C ARG A 114 16.63 5.46 5.63
N THR A 115 15.53 5.24 4.93
CA THR A 115 14.23 5.85 5.21
C THR A 115 13.31 4.84 5.89
N LEU A 116 12.59 5.27 6.92
CA LEU A 116 11.60 4.43 7.60
C LEU A 116 10.23 4.61 6.97
N SER A 117 9.76 3.58 6.29
CA SER A 117 8.41 3.52 5.75
C SER A 117 7.44 2.98 6.79
N ARG A 118 6.34 3.69 7.04
CA ARG A 118 5.32 3.32 8.04
C ARG A 118 4.02 3.00 7.33
N PHE A 119 3.55 1.78 7.52
CA PHE A 119 2.30 1.29 6.97
C PHE A 119 1.39 0.75 8.07
N ARG A 120 0.08 0.74 7.80
CA ARG A 120 -0.90 -0.07 8.53
C ARG A 120 -1.62 -0.96 7.54
N LEU A 121 -1.77 -2.22 7.95
CA LEU A 121 -2.54 -3.20 7.20
C LEU A 121 -3.88 -3.37 7.91
N LEU A 122 -4.98 -3.22 7.16
CA LEU A 122 -6.33 -3.34 7.66
C LEU A 122 -7.07 -4.38 6.83
N ILE A 123 -7.65 -5.38 7.50
CA ILE A 123 -8.46 -6.43 6.88
C ILE A 123 -9.88 -6.27 7.39
N GLU A 124 -10.84 -6.14 6.49
CA GLU A 124 -12.24 -5.88 6.84
C GLU A 124 -13.16 -6.84 6.10
N PRO A 125 -14.21 -7.35 6.76
CA PRO A 125 -15.27 -8.04 6.05
C PRO A 125 -16.09 -7.04 5.23
N LEU A 126 -16.40 -7.39 3.99
CA LEU A 126 -17.31 -6.68 3.11
C LEU A 126 -18.63 -7.42 3.01
N SER A 127 -19.73 -6.66 3.07
CA SER A 127 -21.03 -7.14 2.65
C SER A 127 -21.13 -6.96 1.14
N PHE A 128 -21.30 -8.04 0.39
CA PHE A 128 -21.38 -7.98 -1.06
C PHE A 128 -22.56 -7.11 -1.52
N ASP A 129 -22.26 -5.97 -2.13
CA ASP A 129 -23.24 -5.15 -2.82
C ASP A 129 -23.05 -5.28 -4.34
N LYS A 130 -24.09 -5.76 -5.04
CA LYS A 130 -24.02 -6.04 -6.49
C LYS A 130 -23.84 -4.77 -7.32
N ASP A 131 -24.26 -3.62 -6.80
CA ASP A 131 -24.23 -2.36 -7.53
C ASP A 131 -22.83 -1.73 -7.58
N SER A 132 -21.94 -2.09 -6.66
CA SER A 132 -20.57 -1.58 -6.57
C SER A 132 -19.64 -2.03 -7.71
N VAL A 133 -20.00 -3.08 -8.46
CA VAL A 133 -19.14 -3.69 -9.49
C VAL A 133 -18.84 -2.72 -10.64
N ASN A 134 -19.77 -1.80 -10.95
CA ASN A 134 -19.62 -0.84 -12.04
C ASN A 134 -19.12 0.54 -11.59
N GLU A 135 -18.95 0.76 -10.29
CA GLU A 135 -18.47 2.03 -9.77
C GLU A 135 -16.98 2.20 -10.10
N ARG A 136 -16.61 3.41 -10.50
CA ARG A 136 -15.21 3.75 -10.86
C ARG A 136 -14.42 4.28 -9.66
N VAL A 137 -15.12 4.58 -8.59
CA VAL A 137 -14.60 5.22 -7.39
C VAL A 137 -15.08 4.43 -6.19
N GLY A 138 -14.14 4.00 -5.36
CA GLY A 138 -14.39 3.42 -4.07
C GLY A 138 -14.12 4.42 -2.95
N PHE A 139 -14.56 4.03 -1.77
CA PHE A 139 -14.44 4.81 -0.54
C PHE A 139 -13.84 3.95 0.57
N TYR A 140 -13.19 4.63 1.52
CA TYR A 140 -12.80 3.99 2.77
C TYR A 140 -14.04 3.54 3.55
N SER A 141 -13.90 2.43 4.28
CA SER A 141 -14.79 2.18 5.39
C SER A 141 -14.59 3.26 6.47
N MET A 142 -15.51 3.37 7.41
CA MET A 142 -15.36 4.29 8.54
C MET A 142 -14.08 3.98 9.36
N VAL A 143 -13.75 2.69 9.52
CA VAL A 143 -12.54 2.26 10.24
C VAL A 143 -11.30 2.56 9.40
N GLY A 144 -11.32 2.27 8.10
CA GLY A 144 -10.24 2.58 7.17
C GLY A 144 -9.92 4.08 7.12
N LEU A 145 -10.93 4.94 7.13
CA LEU A 145 -10.76 6.38 7.19
C LEU A 145 -10.12 6.81 8.51
N ALA A 146 -10.63 6.31 9.65
CA ALA A 146 -10.08 6.63 10.97
C ALA A 146 -8.61 6.17 11.10
N GLN A 147 -8.29 4.98 10.60
CA GLN A 147 -6.92 4.46 10.58
C GLN A 147 -6.01 5.28 9.66
N SER A 148 -6.52 5.71 8.49
CA SER A 148 -5.77 6.58 7.57
C SER A 148 -5.45 7.93 8.24
N MET A 149 -6.45 8.52 8.91
CA MET A 149 -6.25 9.76 9.68
C MET A 149 -5.21 9.58 10.79
N GLU A 150 -5.22 8.47 11.52
CA GLU A 150 -4.25 8.22 12.60
C GLU A 150 -2.81 8.04 12.08
N VAL A 151 -2.65 7.52 10.86
CA VAL A 151 -1.34 7.40 10.19
C VAL A 151 -0.80 8.77 9.80
N HIS A 152 -1.64 9.63 9.22
CA HIS A 152 -1.24 10.95 8.73
C HIS A 152 -1.13 12.00 9.84
N TYR A 153 -1.98 11.90 10.86
CA TYR A 153 -2.08 12.84 11.98
C TYR A 153 -1.90 12.11 13.33
N PRO A 154 -0.69 11.60 13.61
CA PRO A 154 -0.44 10.89 14.86
C PRO A 154 -0.45 11.84 16.06
N VAL A 155 -0.80 11.31 17.24
CA VAL A 155 -0.73 12.06 18.50
C VAL A 155 0.72 12.43 18.80
N ILE A 156 0.98 13.73 18.94
CA ILE A 156 2.29 14.27 19.30
C ILE A 156 2.42 14.29 20.83
N ARG A 157 3.33 13.48 21.38
CA ARG A 157 3.65 13.52 22.82
C ARG A 157 4.73 14.57 23.08
N MET A 158 4.42 15.59 23.87
CA MET A 158 5.37 16.57 24.36
C MET A 158 5.82 16.19 25.76
N LEU A 159 7.13 16.07 25.98
CA LEU A 159 7.72 15.77 27.28
C LEU A 159 8.35 17.04 27.85
N SER A 160 8.00 17.40 29.08
CA SER A 160 8.63 18.50 29.80
C SER A 160 9.36 17.97 31.03
N LYS A 161 10.58 18.46 31.26
CA LYS A 161 11.31 18.18 32.49
C LYS A 161 10.78 19.14 33.57
N GLY A 162 9.84 18.66 34.38
CA GLY A 162 9.32 19.43 35.50
C GLY A 162 10.44 19.73 36.50
N ASN A 163 10.69 21.01 36.77
CA ASN A 163 11.39 21.40 37.99
C ASN A 163 10.38 21.30 39.13
N LEU A 164 10.34 20.14 39.78
CA LEU A 164 9.66 19.99 41.07
C LEU A 164 10.38 20.93 42.05
N LYS A 165 9.72 22.04 42.40
CA LYS A 165 10.07 22.86 43.56
C LYS A 165 9.48 22.25 44.81
#